data_AF-A0A357KUN6-F1
#
_entry.id   AF-A0A357KUN6-F1
#
_cell.length_a   1.000
_cell.length_b   1.000
_cell.length_c   1.000
_cell.angle_alpha   90.00
_cell.angle_beta   90.00
_cell.angle_gamma   90.00
#
_symmetry.space_group_name_H-M   'P 1'
#
loop_
_entity.id
_entity.type
_entity.pdbx_description
1 polymer ?
#
loop_
_entity_poly.entity_id
_entity_poly.type
_entity_poly.pdbx_seq_one_letter_code
_entity_poly.pdbx_strand_id
1 'polypeptide(L)'
;AEGFGRELFMWRPLRRFVERYDSGVVALPSSLPVTRAVARALARPVQHLFDPVLTVSAEKGVCLLDLRVVLIEQSRWLERMSEEVERQRARAEEASRAKTDFLANMS
;
A
#
# COMPACT_ATOMS: atom_id res chain seq x y z
N ALA A 1 -40.02 11.68 25.29
CA ALA A 1 -39.14 11.15 24.23
C ALA A 1 -38.24 12.29 23.80
N GLU A 2 -37.05 12.38 24.40
CA GLU A 2 -36.06 13.39 24.05
C GLU A 2 -35.40 12.98 22.73
N GLY A 3 -35.49 13.83 21.71
CA GLY A 3 -35.05 13.53 20.36
C GLY A 3 -33.53 13.48 20.24
N PHE A 4 -33.00 12.36 19.77
CA PHE A 4 -31.58 12.13 19.46
C PHE A 4 -31.14 12.80 18.15
N GLY A 5 -31.37 14.10 18.00
CA GLY A 5 -30.92 14.81 16.81
C GLY A 5 -31.30 16.27 16.82
N ARG A 6 -30.30 17.14 17.05
CA ARG A 6 -30.43 18.58 16.83
C ARG A 6 -29.77 18.89 15.49
N GLU A 7 -30.55 19.35 14.52
CA GLU A 7 -30.05 19.72 13.20
C GLU A 7 -29.11 20.93 13.35
N LEU A 8 -27.81 20.73 13.16
CA LEU A 8 -26.81 21.80 13.18
C LEU A 8 -26.79 22.45 11.79
N PHE A 9 -27.71 23.38 11.55
CA PHE A 9 -27.62 24.25 10.39
C PHE A 9 -26.39 25.15 10.55
N MET A 10 -25.27 24.78 9.93
CA MET A 10 -24.06 25.58 9.97
C MET A 10 -23.58 25.84 8.54
N TRP A 11 -23.59 27.11 8.15
CA TRP A 11 -23.12 27.59 6.84
C TRP A 11 -21.59 27.83 6.80
N ARG A 12 -20.91 27.66 7.94
CA ARG A 12 -19.44 27.88 8.13
C ARG A 12 -18.63 26.77 8.88
N PRO A 13 -19.11 25.53 9.11
CA PRO A 13 -18.46 24.56 9.99
C PRO A 13 -17.24 23.92 9.33
N LEU A 14 -17.33 23.57 8.04
CA LEU A 14 -16.30 22.79 7.34
C LEU A 14 -15.01 23.57 7.15
N ARG A 15 -15.10 24.84 6.75
CA ARG A 15 -13.89 25.65 6.50
C ARG A 15 -13.08 25.85 7.78
N ARG A 16 -13.75 26.22 8.88
CA ARG A 16 -13.11 26.37 10.20
C ARG A 16 -12.63 25.05 10.79
N PHE A 17 -13.33 23.96 10.48
CA PHE A 17 -12.88 22.62 10.84
C PHE A 17 -11.57 22.29 10.11
N VAL A 18 -11.52 22.44 8.78
CA VAL A 18 -10.31 22.22 7.98
C VAL A 18 -9.16 23.13 8.41
N GLU A 19 -9.42 24.40 8.74
CA GLU A 19 -8.41 25.34 9.24
C GLU A 19 -7.77 24.91 10.58
N ARG A 20 -8.49 24.15 11.41
CA ARG A 20 -7.99 23.66 12.70
C ARG A 20 -7.57 22.20 12.70
N TYR A 21 -8.02 21.44 11.71
CA TYR A 21 -7.76 20.03 11.61
C TYR A 21 -6.41 19.84 10.92
N ASP A 22 -5.39 19.48 11.69
CA ASP A 22 -4.18 18.93 11.13
C ASP A 22 -4.55 17.60 10.48
N SER A 23 -4.75 17.64 9.17
CA SER A 23 -5.37 16.53 8.46
C SER A 23 -4.43 15.35 8.25
N GLY A 24 -3.12 15.52 8.51
CA GLY A 24 -2.12 14.48 8.27
C GLY A 24 -2.15 13.92 6.84
N VAL A 25 -2.77 14.65 5.90
CA VAL A 25 -3.07 14.17 4.55
C VAL A 25 -1.77 13.98 3.80
N VAL A 26 -1.55 12.76 3.33
CA VAL A 26 -0.41 12.41 2.51
C VAL A 26 -0.89 12.14 1.10
N ALA A 27 -0.35 12.89 0.14
CA ALA A 27 -0.52 12.66 -1.29
C ALA A 27 0.66 11.84 -1.83
N LEU A 28 0.33 10.75 -2.52
CA LEU A 28 1.28 9.82 -3.13
C LEU A 28 1.11 9.87 -4.66
N PRO A 29 2.20 9.92 -5.45
CA PRO A 29 2.10 9.74 -6.89
C PRO A 29 1.52 8.37 -7.23
N SER A 30 0.64 8.29 -8.23
CA SER A 30 0.06 7.01 -8.69
C SER A 30 1.11 6.05 -9.26
N SER A 31 2.27 6.57 -9.68
CA SER A 31 3.41 5.79 -10.15
C SER A 31 4.29 5.23 -9.03
N LEU A 32 4.02 5.58 -7.77
CA LEU A 32 4.82 5.13 -6.63
C LEU A 32 4.60 3.62 -6.37
N PRO A 33 5.66 2.79 -6.29
CA PRO A 33 5.52 1.37 -6.00
C PRO A 33 4.80 1.12 -4.66
N VAL A 34 3.96 0.08 -4.61
CA VAL A 34 3.10 -0.20 -3.44
C VAL A 34 3.89 -0.32 -2.14
N THR A 35 5.08 -0.93 -2.18
CA THR A 35 5.97 -1.08 -1.02
C THR A 35 6.45 0.26 -0.47
N ARG A 36 6.77 1.21 -1.36
CA ARG A 36 7.15 2.58 -0.97
C ARG A 36 5.95 3.41 -0.52
N ALA A 37 4.79 3.18 -1.12
CA ALA A 37 3.53 3.79 -0.70
C ALA A 37 3.16 3.40 0.74
N VAL A 38 3.22 2.10 1.07
CA VAL A 38 2.97 1.62 2.44
C VAL A 38 3.98 2.23 3.42
N ALA A 39 5.28 2.19 3.11
CA ALA A 39 6.29 2.74 4.00
C ALA A 39 6.04 4.22 4.33
N ARG A 40 5.65 5.02 3.33
CA ARG A 40 5.29 6.43 3.53
C ARG A 40 4.00 6.61 4.32
N ALA A 41 3.00 5.78 4.06
CA ALA A 41 1.73 5.85 4.79
C ALA A 41 1.88 5.44 6.26
N LEU A 42 2.73 4.44 6.56
CA LEU A 42 2.97 3.99 7.92
C LEU A 42 3.95 4.87 8.71
N ALA A 43 4.74 5.72 8.04
CA ALA A 43 5.61 6.69 8.70
C ALA A 43 4.86 7.90 9.29
N ARG A 44 3.53 7.97 9.11
CA ARG A 44 2.70 9.05 9.65
C ARG A 44 2.58 8.96 11.19
N PRO A 45 2.30 10.08 11.87
CA PRO A 45 1.97 10.08 13.29
C PRO A 45 0.85 9.08 13.60
N VAL A 46 0.87 8.48 14.80
CA VAL A 46 -0.05 7.40 15.17
C VAL A 46 -1.53 7.81 15.02
N GLN A 47 -1.85 9.09 15.26
CA GLN A 47 -3.19 9.65 15.11
C GLN A 47 -3.72 9.66 13.67
N HIS A 48 -2.83 9.56 12.67
CA HIS A 48 -3.14 9.57 11.23
C HIS A 48 -2.80 8.25 10.56
N LEU A 49 -2.37 7.24 11.33
CA LEU A 49 -1.79 6.03 10.78
C LEU A 49 -2.77 5.32 9.84
N PHE A 50 -4.04 5.27 10.21
CA PHE A 50 -5.11 4.61 9.45
C PHE A 50 -5.92 5.56 8.57
N ASP A 51 -5.56 6.84 8.54
CA ASP A 51 -6.24 7.79 7.67
C ASP A 51 -6.00 7.41 6.21
N PRO A 52 -6.98 7.63 5.31
CA PRO A 52 -6.78 7.42 3.89
C PRO A 52 -5.59 8.21 3.35
N VAL A 53 -4.99 7.72 2.27
CA VAL A 53 -3.97 8.43 1.51
C VAL A 53 -4.59 8.96 0.22
N LEU A 54 -4.11 10.10 -0.27
CA LEU A 54 -4.48 10.59 -1.58
C LEU A 54 -3.52 10.01 -2.61
N THR A 55 -4.05 9.55 -3.75
CA THR A 55 -3.25 9.25 -4.92
C THR A 55 -3.44 10.35 -5.96
N VAL A 56 -2.33 10.76 -6.58
CA VAL A 56 -2.33 11.80 -7.62
C VAL A 56 -1.89 11.17 -8.93
N SER A 57 -2.77 11.20 -9.93
CA SER A 57 -2.54 10.72 -11.29
C SER A 57 -2.80 11.84 -12.30
N ALA A 58 -1.98 11.91 -13.35
CA ALA A 58 -2.22 12.83 -14.47
C ALA A 58 -3.52 12.53 -15.23
N GLU A 59 -3.96 11.26 -15.24
CA GLU A 59 -5.13 10.81 -16.01
C GLU A 59 -6.44 10.87 -15.21
N LYS A 60 -6.37 10.53 -13.92
CA LYS A 60 -7.55 10.37 -13.05
C LYS A 60 -7.70 11.47 -12.00
N GLY A 61 -6.74 12.40 -11.94
CA GLY A 61 -6.70 13.45 -10.94
C GLY A 61 -6.37 12.91 -9.54
N VAL A 62 -7.02 13.47 -8.53
CA VAL A 62 -6.85 13.09 -7.13
C VAL A 62 -7.88 12.03 -6.75
N CYS A 63 -7.42 10.90 -6.23
CA CYS A 63 -8.28 9.84 -5.71
C CYS A 63 -7.98 9.58 -4.23
N LEU A 64 -8.99 9.18 -3.47
CA LEU A 64 -8.83 8.75 -2.09
C LEU A 64 -8.61 7.24 -2.06
N LEU A 65 -7.61 6.78 -1.33
CA LEU A 65 -7.27 5.38 -1.19
C LEU A 65 -7.18 5.00 0.29
N ASP A 66 -8.02 4.05 0.70
CA ASP A 66 -7.98 3.49 2.06
C ASP A 66 -6.67 2.73 2.27
N LEU A 67 -5.98 3.00 3.39
CA LEU A 67 -4.71 2.36 3.69
C LEU A 67 -4.82 0.82 3.74
N ARG A 68 -5.96 0.27 4.15
CA ARG A 68 -6.20 -1.18 4.18
C ARG A 68 -6.04 -1.79 2.79
N VAL A 69 -6.48 -1.10 1.74
CA VAL A 69 -6.32 -1.57 0.36
C VAL A 69 -4.85 -1.64 -0.01
N VAL A 70 -4.07 -0.62 0.35
CA VAL A 70 -2.62 -0.57 0.07
C VAL A 70 -1.88 -1.69 0.82
N LEU A 71 -2.25 -1.95 2.08
CA LEU A 71 -1.66 -3.02 2.89
C LEU A 71 -1.98 -4.41 2.34
N ILE A 72 -3.23 -4.65 1.92
CA ILE A 72 -3.63 -5.91 1.30
C ILE A 72 -2.82 -6.15 0.02
N GLU A 73 -2.67 -5.13 -0.82
CA GLU A 73 -1.88 -5.23 -2.05
C GLU A 73 -0.39 -5.47 -1.77
N GLN A 74 0.17 -4.87 -0.71
CA GLN A 74 1.53 -5.18 -0.27
C GLN A 74 1.66 -6.63 0.17
N SER A 75 0.72 -7.17 0.96
CA SER A 75 0.76 -8.58 1.38
C SER A 75 0.70 -9.52 0.17
N ARG A 76 -0.23 -9.29 -0.76
CA ARG A 76 -0.34 -10.06 -2.02
C ARG A 76 0.92 -9.95 -2.88
N TRP A 77 1.59 -8.80 -2.85
CA TRP A 77 2.86 -8.63 -3.54
C TRP A 77 3.97 -9.45 -2.90
N LEU A 78 4.07 -9.44 -1.56
CA LEU A 78 5.06 -10.23 -0.82
C LEU A 78 4.87 -11.74 -1.01
N GLU A 79 3.63 -12.23 -1.00
CA GLU A 79 3.31 -13.63 -1.29
C GLU A 79 3.85 -14.05 -2.66
N ARG A 80 3.52 -13.29 -3.71
CA ARG A 80 4.01 -13.55 -5.08
C ARG A 80 5.52 -13.52 -5.19
N MET A 81 6.18 -12.62 -4.47
CA MET A 81 7.65 -12.56 -4.45
C MET A 81 8.26 -13.77 -3.75
N SER A 82 7.66 -14.23 -2.65
CA SER A 82 8.10 -15.45 -1.97
C SER A 82 7.99 -16.68 -2.87
N GLU A 83 6.87 -16.83 -3.58
CA GLU A 83 6.67 -17.94 -4.52
C GLU A 83 7.65 -17.91 -5.71
N GLU A 84 8.00 -16.72 -6.19
CA GLU A 84 8.99 -16.56 -7.26
C GLU A 84 10.40 -16.91 -6.78
N VAL A 85 10.78 -16.49 -5.57
CA VAL A 85 12.08 -16.83 -4.97
C VAL A 85 12.25 -18.34 -4.84
N GLU A 86 11.24 -19.05 -4.35
CA GLU A 86 11.30 -20.50 -4.21
C GLU A 86 11.36 -21.21 -5.57
N ARG A 87 10.63 -20.73 -6.58
CA ARG A 87 10.75 -21.27 -7.96
C ARG A 87 12.13 -21.05 -8.56
N GLN A 88 12.76 -19.91 -8.29
CA GLN A 88 14.12 -19.63 -8.77
C GLN A 88 15.16 -20.53 -8.10
N ARG A 89 15.01 -20.80 -6.79
CA ARG A 89 15.85 -21.75 -6.06
C ARG A 89 15.74 -23.15 -6.64
N ALA A 90 14.53 -23.66 -6.83
CA ALA A 90 14.30 -24.99 -7.41
C ALA A 90 14.94 -25.13 -8.79
N ARG A 91 14.77 -24.13 -9.67
CA ARG A 91 15.41 -24.13 -11.01
C ARG A 91 16.93 -24.11 -10.95
N ALA A 92 17.51 -23.36 -10.01
CA ALA A 92 18.95 -23.30 -9.82
C ALA A 92 19.51 -24.65 -9.34
N GLU A 93 18.80 -25.33 -8.43
CA GLU A 93 19.15 -26.67 -7.96
C GLU A 93 19.06 -27.71 -9.07
N GLU A 94 18.00 -27.71 -9.86
CA GLU A 94 17.82 -28.60 -11.02
C GLU A 94 18.94 -28.42 -12.05
N ALA A 95 19.27 -27.17 -12.40
CA ALA A 95 20.37 -26.87 -13.32
C ALA A 95 21.72 -27.33 -12.78
N SER A 96 21.95 -27.17 -11.47
CA SER A 96 23.19 -27.64 -10.83
C SER A 96 23.29 -29.17 -10.83
N ARG A 97 22.19 -29.88 -10.58
CA ARG A 97 22.13 -31.35 -10.65
C ARG A 97 22.37 -31.84 -12.07
N ALA A 98 21.64 -31.31 -13.06
CA ALA A 98 21.81 -31.66 -14.46
C ALA A 98 23.25 -31.45 -14.96
N LYS A 99 23.91 -30.37 -14.52
CA LYS A 99 25.33 -30.12 -14.84
C LYS A 99 26.26 -31.17 -14.21
N THR A 100 25.95 -31.59 -12.98
CA THR A 100 26.75 -32.61 -12.28
C THR A 100 26.60 -33.98 -12.95
N ASP A 101 25.37 -34.37 -13.29
CA ASP A 101 25.08 -35.63 -13.99
C ASP A 101 25.72 -35.68 -15.37
N PHE A 102 25.72 -34.56 -16.10
CA PHE A 102 26.40 -34.44 -17.38
C PHE A 102 27.92 -34.66 -17.26
N LEU A 103 28.56 -34.05 -16.25
CA LEU A 103 30.00 -34.22 -16.01
C LEU A 103 30.34 -35.65 -15.56
N ALA A 104 29.47 -36.30 -14.79
CA ALA A 104 29.67 -37.68 -14.32
C ALA A 104 29.58 -38.71 -15.46
N ASN A 105 28.69 -38.50 -16.43
CA ASN A 105 28.51 -39.42 -17.58
C ASN A 105 29.56 -39.25 -18.70
N MET A 106 30.45 -38.26 -18.61
CA MET A 106 31.54 -38.03 -19.56
C MET A 106 32.90 -38.53 -19.07
N SER A 107 33.00 -39.00 -17.82
CA SER A 107 34.18 -39.66 -17.26
C SER A 107 34.09 -41.17 -17.36
#